data_AF-A0A5E6N947-F1
#
_entry.id   AF-A0A5E6N947-F1
#
_cell.length_a   1.000
_cell.length_b   1.000
_cell.length_c   1.000
_cell.angle_alpha   90.00
_cell.angle_beta   90.00
_cell.angle_gamma   90.00
#
_symmetry.space_group_name_H-M   'P 1'
#
loop_
_entity.id
_entity.type
_entity.pdbx_description
1 polymer ?
#
loop_
_entity_poly.entity_id
_entity_poly.type
_entity_poly.pdbx_seq_one_letter_code
_entity_poly.pdbx_strand_id
1 'polypeptide(L)'
;MVLLVFDAQDEAPDLSILPSGIEGKPILLIKNKVDLTNDVVGVEHLEHQIQLSICAKHSKGVDLLKQRLSEIAGLSDTGEGVLLARKRHIIALEAALVSVQAALIQLDNNASELLAQDLYHAAQDLGSITGEFSSDDLLGEIFSSFCIGK
;
A
#
# COMPACT_ATOMS: atom_id res chain seq x y z
N MET A 1 -10.14 -6.35 0.10
CA MET A 1 -11.47 -6.07 -0.46
C MET A 1 -11.94 -7.28 -1.25
N VAL A 2 -13.22 -7.58 -1.20
CA VAL A 2 -13.86 -8.67 -1.97
C VAL A 2 -14.96 -8.08 -2.84
N LEU A 3 -15.04 -8.53 -4.09
CA LEU A 3 -16.13 -8.22 -5.00
C LEU A 3 -17.09 -9.40 -5.03
N LEU A 4 -18.32 -9.21 -4.54
CA LEU A 4 -19.35 -10.23 -4.60
C LEU A 4 -20.31 -9.90 -5.74
N VAL A 5 -20.26 -10.70 -6.81
CA VAL A 5 -21.10 -10.50 -8.00
C VAL A 5 -22.26 -11.49 -7.96
N PHE A 6 -23.49 -10.99 -8.10
CA PHE A 6 -24.70 -11.80 -8.17
C PHE A 6 -25.60 -11.33 -9.32
N ASP A 7 -26.54 -12.18 -9.76
CA ASP A 7 -27.46 -11.87 -10.85
C ASP A 7 -28.56 -10.93 -10.35
N ALA A 8 -28.97 -9.96 -11.17
CA ALA A 8 -30.03 -9.05 -10.82
C ALA A 8 -31.39 -9.74 -10.61
N GLN A 9 -31.56 -10.93 -11.21
CA GLN A 9 -32.74 -11.77 -11.03
C GLN A 9 -32.77 -12.50 -9.68
N ASP A 10 -31.65 -12.56 -8.96
CA ASP A 10 -31.62 -13.13 -7.61
C ASP A 10 -32.20 -12.11 -6.60
N GLU A 11 -33.02 -12.56 -5.66
CA GLU A 11 -33.61 -11.69 -4.63
C GLU A 11 -32.56 -11.08 -3.69
N ALA A 12 -31.47 -11.80 -3.44
CA ALA A 12 -30.40 -11.39 -2.54
C ALA A 12 -29.06 -12.05 -2.93
N PRO A 13 -27.93 -11.42 -2.59
CA PRO A 13 -26.62 -12.04 -2.75
C PRO A 13 -26.47 -13.27 -1.84
N ASP A 14 -25.98 -14.38 -2.39
CA ASP A 14 -25.64 -15.56 -1.62
C ASP A 14 -24.29 -15.36 -0.90
N LEU A 15 -24.34 -15.06 0.39
CA LEU A 15 -23.15 -14.87 1.23
C LEU A 15 -22.47 -16.19 1.62
N SER A 16 -23.13 -17.34 1.43
CA SER A 16 -22.57 -18.65 1.80
C SER A 16 -21.42 -19.09 0.91
N ILE A 17 -21.30 -18.50 -0.29
CA ILE A 17 -20.21 -18.78 -1.23
C ILE A 17 -18.87 -18.18 -0.79
N LEU A 18 -18.88 -17.30 0.21
CA LEU A 18 -17.67 -16.63 0.68
C LEU A 18 -16.77 -17.63 1.44
N PRO A 19 -15.49 -17.80 1.04
CA PRO A 19 -14.58 -18.68 1.76
C PRO A 19 -14.27 -18.18 3.18
N SER A 20 -13.97 -19.12 4.06
CA SER A 20 -13.44 -18.87 5.40
C SER A 20 -12.13 -18.07 5.29
N GLY A 21 -12.02 -16.94 6.00
CA GLY A 21 -10.86 -16.02 5.93
C GLY A 21 -11.10 -14.68 5.21
N ILE A 22 -12.37 -14.35 4.95
CA ILE A 22 -12.80 -13.01 4.47
C ILE A 22 -13.23 -12.10 5.63
N GLU A 23 -13.32 -12.63 6.86
CA GLU A 23 -13.68 -11.87 8.06
C GLU A 23 -12.87 -10.56 8.18
N GLY A 24 -13.57 -9.44 8.32
CA GLY A 24 -12.98 -8.10 8.41
C GLY A 24 -12.57 -7.44 7.08
N LYS A 25 -12.67 -8.13 5.93
CA LYS A 25 -12.41 -7.52 4.62
C LYS A 25 -13.67 -6.79 4.12
N PRO A 26 -13.54 -5.55 3.58
CA PRO A 26 -14.66 -4.86 2.99
C PRO A 26 -15.18 -5.61 1.76
N ILE A 27 -16.50 -5.78 1.69
CA ILE A 27 -17.22 -6.44 0.59
C ILE A 27 -17.95 -5.36 -0.21
N LEU A 28 -17.76 -5.37 -1.53
CA LEU A 28 -18.52 -4.56 -2.47
C LEU A 28 -19.49 -5.46 -3.22
N LEU A 29 -20.79 -5.19 -3.09
CA LEU A 29 -21.84 -5.94 -3.77
C LEU A 29 -21.98 -5.43 -5.21
N ILE A 30 -22.02 -6.34 -6.17
CA ILE A 30 -22.20 -6.05 -7.59
C ILE A 30 -23.39 -6.83 -8.11
N LYS A 31 -24.52 -6.15 -8.27
CA LYS A 31 -25.74 -6.67 -8.89
C LYS A 31 -25.58 -6.55 -10.42
N ASN A 32 -25.30 -7.66 -11.10
CA ASN A 32 -25.02 -7.69 -12.53
C ASN A 32 -26.25 -8.13 -13.34
N LYS A 33 -26.28 -7.82 -14.63
CA LYS A 33 -27.38 -8.15 -15.56
C LYS A 33 -28.69 -7.39 -15.30
N VAL A 34 -28.59 -6.13 -14.88
CA VAL A 34 -29.77 -5.25 -14.71
C VAL A 34 -30.53 -4.98 -16.02
N ASP A 35 -30.05 -5.45 -17.17
CA ASP A 35 -30.82 -5.48 -18.42
C ASP A 35 -31.95 -6.53 -18.42
N LEU A 36 -31.89 -7.50 -17.51
CA LEU A 36 -32.91 -8.55 -17.32
C LEU A 36 -33.93 -8.17 -16.25
N THR A 37 -33.68 -7.10 -15.50
CA THR A 37 -34.59 -6.53 -14.51
C THR A 37 -34.98 -5.11 -14.91
N ASN A 38 -35.98 -4.54 -14.23
CA ASN A 38 -36.34 -3.13 -14.43
C ASN A 38 -35.47 -2.18 -13.59
N ASP A 39 -34.32 -2.67 -13.10
CA ASP A 39 -33.43 -1.92 -12.23
C ASP A 39 -32.59 -0.93 -13.03
N VAL A 40 -32.24 0.18 -12.38
CA VAL A 40 -31.42 1.23 -12.98
C VAL A 40 -29.96 0.99 -12.61
N VAL A 41 -29.05 1.23 -13.57
CA VAL A 41 -27.62 1.27 -13.30
C VAL A 41 -27.32 2.38 -12.30
N GLY A 42 -26.61 2.06 -11.22
CA GLY A 42 -26.38 3.03 -10.16
C GLY A 42 -25.65 2.47 -8.94
N VAL A 43 -25.51 3.33 -7.94
CA VAL A 43 -24.92 3.01 -6.64
C VAL A 43 -26.01 3.15 -5.60
N GLU A 44 -26.19 2.11 -4.79
CA GLU A 44 -27.08 2.11 -3.63
C GLU A 44 -26.27 1.96 -2.35
N HIS A 45 -26.57 2.81 -1.38
CA HIS A 45 -25.99 2.76 -0.05
C HIS A 45 -26.96 2.00 0.85
N LEU A 46 -26.64 0.74 1.14
CA LEU A 46 -27.33 -0.07 2.14
C LEU A 46 -26.73 0.23 3.51
N GLU A 47 -27.47 -0.03 4.60
CA GLU A 47 -27.08 0.36 5.96
C GLU A 47 -25.64 -0.04 6.36
N HIS A 48 -25.14 -1.17 5.83
CA HIS A 48 -23.81 -1.69 6.16
C HIS A 48 -22.92 -1.95 4.95
N GLN A 49 -23.40 -1.68 3.72
CA GLN A 49 -22.74 -2.12 2.48
C GLN A 49 -23.04 -1.18 1.31
N ILE A 50 -22.17 -1.16 0.31
CA ILE A 50 -22.44 -0.47 -0.96
C ILE A 50 -22.76 -1.51 -2.02
N GLN A 51 -23.84 -1.26 -2.77
CA GLN A 51 -24.28 -2.08 -3.89
C GLN A 51 -24.14 -1.29 -5.20
N LEU A 52 -23.51 -1.91 -6.19
CA LEU A 52 -23.39 -1.40 -7.56
C LEU A 52 -24.26 -2.23 -8.49
N SER A 53 -25.23 -1.57 -9.13
CA SER A 53 -26.09 -2.14 -10.15
C SER A 53 -25.48 -1.88 -11.53
N ILE A 54 -25.08 -2.95 -12.24
CA ILE A 54 -24.38 -2.85 -13.53
C ILE A 54 -24.98 -3.79 -14.58
N CYS A 55 -24.77 -3.42 -15.85
CA CYS A 55 -24.95 -4.32 -16.98
C CYS A 55 -23.61 -4.52 -17.68
N ALA A 56 -22.86 -5.55 -17.27
CA ALA A 56 -21.54 -5.83 -17.82
C ALA A 56 -21.60 -6.11 -19.34
N LYS A 57 -22.64 -6.80 -19.82
CA LYS A 57 -22.83 -7.12 -21.24
C LYS A 57 -22.89 -5.88 -22.14
N HIS A 58 -23.53 -4.81 -21.66
CA HIS A 58 -23.63 -3.54 -22.39
C HIS A 58 -22.61 -2.51 -21.90
N SER A 59 -21.65 -2.92 -21.07
CA SER A 59 -20.66 -2.04 -20.41
C SER A 59 -21.28 -0.86 -19.62
N LYS A 60 -22.55 -0.92 -19.24
CA LYS A 60 -23.21 0.14 -18.48
C LYS A 60 -22.90 -0.03 -16.99
N GLY A 61 -22.43 1.04 -16.35
CA GLY A 61 -22.05 1.03 -14.92
C GLY A 61 -20.66 0.46 -14.62
N VAL A 62 -19.94 -0.01 -15.64
CA VAL A 62 -18.55 -0.49 -15.48
C VAL A 62 -17.61 0.66 -15.10
N ASP A 63 -17.87 1.88 -15.61
CA ASP A 63 -17.05 3.04 -15.24
C ASP A 63 -17.30 3.47 -13.78
N LEU A 64 -18.53 3.34 -13.27
CA LEU A 64 -18.83 3.53 -11.84
C LEU A 64 -18.07 2.52 -10.98
N LEU A 65 -18.02 1.26 -11.41
CA LEU A 65 -17.23 0.23 -10.74
C LEU A 65 -15.73 0.57 -10.73
N LYS A 66 -15.16 0.99 -11.86
CA LYS A 66 -13.75 1.41 -11.94
C LYS A 66 -13.45 2.60 -11.03
N GLN A 67 -14.31 3.61 -11.04
CA GLN A 67 -14.16 4.79 -10.18
C GLN A 67 -14.16 4.37 -8.71
N ARG A 68 -15.12 3.55 -8.30
CA ARG A 68 -15.23 3.07 -6.92
C ARG A 68 -14.03 2.23 -6.50
N LEU A 69 -13.56 1.33 -7.37
CA LEU A 69 -12.34 0.55 -7.14
C LEU A 69 -11.11 1.44 -6.96
N SER A 70 -11.02 2.53 -7.72
CA SER A 70 -9.92 3.49 -7.64
C SER A 70 -9.93 4.24 -6.31
N GLU A 71 -11.11 4.72 -5.89
CA GLU A 71 -11.29 5.36 -4.57
C GLU A 71 -10.91 4.41 -3.42
N ILE A 72 -11.35 3.15 -3.46
CA ILE A 72 -11.06 2.17 -2.40
C ILE A 72 -9.57 1.79 -2.39
N ALA A 73 -8.94 1.69 -3.56
CA ALA A 73 -7.52 1.38 -3.66
C ALA A 73 -6.61 2.54 -3.21
N GLY A 74 -7.18 3.69 -2.82
CA GLY A 74 -6.38 4.88 -2.50
C GLY A 74 -5.64 5.43 -3.71
N LEU A 75 -6.10 5.10 -4.93
CA LEU A 75 -5.65 5.70 -6.18
C LEU A 75 -6.27 7.10 -6.40
N SER A 76 -6.93 7.63 -5.38
CA SER A 76 -7.25 9.05 -5.27
C SER A 76 -5.98 9.83 -5.62
N ASP A 77 -6.10 10.78 -6.56
CA ASP A 77 -5.03 11.65 -7.03
C ASP A 77 -4.59 12.62 -5.92
N THR A 78 -4.11 12.08 -4.80
CA THR A 78 -3.35 12.83 -3.82
C THR A 78 -2.06 13.15 -4.54
N GLY A 79 -1.95 14.36 -5.09
CA GLY A 79 -0.82 14.84 -5.90
C GLY A 79 0.56 14.77 -5.24
N GLU A 80 0.66 14.18 -4.06
CA GLU A 80 1.88 13.61 -3.50
C GLU A 80 2.09 12.24 -4.15
N GLY A 81 2.93 12.23 -5.20
CA GLY A 81 3.18 11.06 -6.04
C GLY A 81 3.23 9.79 -5.23
N VAL A 82 2.32 8.85 -5.54
CA VAL A 82 2.28 7.51 -4.97
C VAL A 82 3.71 6.97 -5.00
N LEU A 83 4.33 6.93 -3.82
CA LEU A 83 5.64 6.34 -3.66
C LEU A 83 5.42 4.85 -3.90
N LEU A 84 5.61 4.43 -5.15
CA LEU A 84 5.54 3.03 -5.59
C LEU A 84 6.76 2.29 -5.00
N ALA A 85 6.86 2.30 -3.68
CA ALA A 85 7.84 1.54 -2.94
C ALA A 85 7.51 0.07 -3.15
N ARG A 86 8.28 -0.56 -4.04
CA ARG A 86 8.25 -2.01 -4.21
C ARG A 86 8.59 -2.66 -2.87
N LYS A 87 8.13 -3.89 -2.64
CA LYS A 87 8.42 -4.66 -1.42
C LYS A 87 9.91 -4.62 -1.00
N ARG A 88 10.83 -4.66 -1.96
CA ARG A 88 12.28 -4.54 -1.69
C ARG A 88 12.70 -3.20 -1.08
N HIS A 89 12.09 -2.08 -1.49
CA HIS A 89 12.41 -0.77 -0.93
C HIS A 89 11.87 -0.67 0.50
N ILE A 90 10.70 -1.26 0.77
CA ILE A 90 10.13 -1.32 2.11
C ILE A 90 11.06 -2.11 3.04
N ILE A 91 11.52 -3.29 2.62
CA ILE A 91 12.47 -4.11 3.39
C ILE A 91 13.76 -3.34 3.71
N ALA A 92 14.33 -2.65 2.72
CA ALA A 92 15.53 -1.83 2.89
C ALA A 92 15.30 -0.67 3.88
N LEU A 93 14.15 0.00 3.80
CA LEU A 93 13.80 1.08 4.74
C LEU A 93 13.58 0.57 6.16
N GLU A 94 12.94 -0.60 6.32
CA GLU A 94 12.74 -1.25 7.62
C GLU A 94 14.08 -1.65 8.25
N ALA A 95 14.98 -2.24 7.46
CA ALA A 95 16.32 -2.62 7.92
C ALA A 95 17.14 -1.39 8.33
N ALA A 96 17.14 -0.34 7.49
CA ALA A 96 17.82 0.92 7.80
C ALA A 96 17.27 1.56 9.10
N LEU A 97 15.96 1.52 9.31
CA LEU A 97 15.34 2.04 10.53
C LEU A 97 15.81 1.29 11.78
N VAL A 98 15.91 -0.04 11.72
CA VAL A 98 16.44 -0.86 12.83
C VAL A 98 17.87 -0.44 13.16
N SER A 99 18.72 -0.28 12.15
CA SER A 99 20.10 0.18 12.33
C SER A 99 20.20 1.60 12.90
N VAL A 100 19.36 2.53 12.45
CA VAL A 100 19.30 3.89 13.03
C VAL A 100 18.83 3.87 14.49
N GLN A 101 17.88 3.02 14.84
CA GLN A 101 17.44 2.86 16.23
C GLN A 101 18.55 2.29 17.11
N ALA A 102 19.33 1.33 16.61
CA ALA A 102 20.51 0.82 17.30
C ALA A 102 21.56 1.92 17.49
N ALA A 103 21.86 2.69 16.44
CA ALA A 103 22.75 3.85 16.48
C ALA A 103 22.35 4.86 17.57
N LEU A 104 21.06 5.20 17.67
CA LEU A 104 20.56 6.10 18.73
C LEU A 104 20.84 5.57 20.14
N ILE A 105 20.69 4.26 20.35
CA ILE A 105 21.04 3.63 21.64
C ILE A 105 22.55 3.71 21.90
N GLN A 106 23.38 3.51 20.88
CA GLN A 106 24.85 3.62 21.02
C GLN A 106 25.32 5.04 21.27
N LEU A 107 24.63 6.04 20.72
CA LEU A 107 24.87 7.45 20.98
C LEU A 107 24.68 7.76 22.47
N ASP A 108 23.57 7.30 23.06
CA ASP A 108 23.30 7.48 24.50
C ASP A 108 24.35 6.78 25.38
N ASN A 109 24.91 5.67 24.90
CA ASN A 109 25.96 4.91 25.60
C ASN A 109 27.39 5.43 25.33
N ASN A 110 27.57 6.51 24.55
CA ASN A 110 28.87 7.03 24.11
C ASN A 110 29.76 5.99 23.40
N ALA A 111 29.16 5.00 22.74
CA ALA A 111 29.86 3.94 22.02
C ALA A 111 30.08 4.34 20.55
N SER A 112 31.00 5.27 20.29
CA SER A 112 31.22 5.88 18.98
C SER A 112 31.55 4.89 17.86
N GLU A 113 32.28 3.80 18.15
CA GLU A 113 32.59 2.76 17.16
C GLU A 113 31.36 1.96 16.74
N LEU A 114 30.50 1.60 17.70
CA LEU A 114 29.25 0.88 17.43
C LEU A 114 28.23 1.78 16.73
N LEU A 115 28.14 3.03 17.16
CA LEU A 115 27.35 4.06 16.50
C LEU A 115 27.72 4.18 15.01
N ALA A 116 29.02 4.28 14.71
CA ALA A 116 29.50 4.38 13.33
C ALA A 116 29.15 3.13 12.51
N GLN A 117 29.29 1.94 13.10
CA GLN A 117 28.93 0.68 12.44
C GLN A 117 27.42 0.58 12.15
N ASP A 118 26.58 0.99 13.09
CA ASP A 118 25.13 0.96 12.93
C ASP A 118 24.66 1.96 11.86
N LEU A 119 25.23 3.17 11.82
CA LEU A 119 24.97 4.13 10.74
C LEU A 119 25.48 3.63 9.38
N TYR A 120 26.59 2.88 9.38
CA TYR A 120 27.12 2.25 8.18
C TYR A 120 26.15 1.23 7.58
N HIS A 121 25.57 0.36 8.41
CA HIS A 121 24.55 -0.58 7.95
C HIS A 121 23.29 0.14 7.43
N ALA A 122 22.83 1.18 8.13
CA ALA A 122 21.67 1.95 7.67
C ALA A 122 21.87 2.56 6.28
N ALA A 123 23.07 3.10 6.03
CA ALA A 123 23.41 3.67 4.73
C ALA A 123 23.54 2.62 3.62
N GLN A 124 24.05 1.42 3.91
CA GLN A 124 24.09 0.32 2.92
C GLN A 124 22.69 -0.12 2.52
N ASP A 125 21.79 -0.27 3.49
CA ASP A 125 20.40 -0.65 3.23
C ASP A 125 19.70 0.41 2.37
N LEU A 126 19.88 1.70 2.68
CA LEU A 126 19.37 2.79 1.85
C LEU A 126 20.02 2.84 0.46
N GLY A 127 21.33 2.59 0.37
CA GLY A 127 22.07 2.54 -0.90
C GLY A 127 21.58 1.44 -1.83
N SER A 128 21.05 0.34 -1.29
CA SER A 128 20.42 -0.73 -2.07
C SER A 128 19.17 -0.27 -2.84
N ILE A 129 18.53 0.84 -2.40
CA ILE A 129 17.34 1.42 -3.04
C ILE A 129 17.74 2.27 -4.25
N THR A 130 18.81 3.06 -4.15
CA THR A 130 19.26 4.01 -5.18
C THR A 130 20.20 3.37 -6.21
N GLY A 131 20.77 2.19 -5.90
CA GLY A 131 21.87 1.60 -6.65
C GLY A 131 23.19 2.12 -6.08
N GLU A 132 23.95 1.20 -5.49
CA GLU A 132 25.27 1.35 -4.85
C GLU A 132 25.63 2.76 -4.33
N PHE A 133 25.34 3.00 -3.06
CA PHE A 133 26.08 3.97 -2.24
C PHE A 133 27.30 3.22 -1.69
N SER A 134 28.51 3.62 -2.09
CA SER A 134 29.70 2.87 -1.66
C SER A 134 30.05 3.18 -0.21
N SER A 135 30.76 2.25 0.42
CA SER A 135 31.33 2.44 1.76
C SER A 135 32.14 3.74 1.88
N ASP A 136 32.83 4.09 0.80
CA ASP A 136 33.71 5.25 0.73
C ASP A 136 32.90 6.56 0.67
N ASP A 137 31.75 6.56 0.00
CA ASP A 137 30.86 7.73 -0.07
C ASP A 137 30.27 8.05 1.31
N LEU A 138 29.91 7.02 2.08
CA LEU A 138 29.40 7.22 3.44
C LEU A 138 30.50 7.68 4.41
N LEU A 139 31.67 7.04 4.38
CA LEU A 139 32.79 7.44 5.23
C LEU A 139 33.23 8.88 4.89
N GLY A 140 33.25 9.23 3.61
CA GLY A 140 33.51 10.60 3.14
C GLY A 140 32.57 11.62 3.76
N GLU A 141 31.26 11.33 3.81
CA GLU A 141 30.27 12.25 4.37
C GLU A 141 30.34 12.32 5.91
N ILE A 142 30.54 11.19 6.59
CA ILE A 142 30.68 11.15 8.07
C ILE A 142 31.92 11.94 8.50
N PHE A 143 33.04 11.81 7.77
CA PHE A 143 34.30 12.47 8.11
C PHE A 143 34.48 13.86 7.48
N SER A 144 33.61 14.30 6.56
CA SER A 144 33.70 15.65 5.96
C SER A 144 33.49 16.77 6.99
N SER A 145 32.82 16.46 8.10
CA SER A 145 32.54 17.39 9.20
C SER A 145 33.55 17.32 10.37
N PHE A 146 34.47 16.35 10.36
CA PHE A 146 35.56 16.27 11.33
C PHE A 146 36.79 17.00 10.77
N CYS A 147 37.05 18.22 11.24
CA CYS A 147 38.32 18.88 11.01
C CYS A 147 39.46 18.05 11.62
N ILE A 148 40.06 17.16 10.83
CA ILE A 148 41.37 16.57 11.16
C ILE A 148 42.38 17.69 10.91
N GLY A 149 42.70 18.42 11.98
CA GLY A 149 43.77 19.40 11.99
C GLY A 149 45.10 18.75 11.59
N LYS A 150 45.92 19.54 10.88
CA LYS A 150 47.37 19.30 10.79
C LYS A 150 48.00 19.14 12.17
#